data_AF-A0A4Q3UWT6-F1
#
_entry.id   AF-A0A4Q3UWT6-F1
#
_cell.length_a   1.000
_cell.length_b   1.000
_cell.length_c   1.000
_cell.angle_alpha   90.00
_cell.angle_beta   90.00
_cell.angle_gamma   90.00
#
_symmetry.space_group_name_H-M   'P 1'
#
loop_
_entity.id
_entity.type
_entity.pdbx_description
1 polymer ?
#
loop_
_entity_poly.entity_id
_entity_poly.type
_entity_poly.pdbx_seq_one_letter_code
_entity_poly.pdbx_strand_id
1 'polypeptide(L)'
;MSTAIVRPANRNDLDQLEDMISRVDPGMLTMPSSREAMAARIERSLSAFGRGSLPPENECYFLVMEEDGELLGTASIFTNLGVERPFYSYRISRDSKVSPEQGVRAELDLLFLVNDYHGDSELGTLFIERKARGGGRGRLLSFARLMLIAVD
;
A
#
# COMPACT_ATOMS: atom_id res chain seq x y z
N MET A 1 6.20 -14.48 27.03
CA MET A 1 6.45 -13.28 26.21
C MET A 1 5.50 -13.36 25.04
N SER A 2 4.67 -12.34 24.84
CA SER A 2 3.85 -12.29 23.63
C SER A 2 4.73 -11.91 22.43
N THR A 3 4.43 -12.48 21.27
CA THR A 3 5.19 -12.30 20.04
C THR A 3 4.26 -11.81 18.95
N ALA A 4 4.54 -10.61 18.42
CA ALA A 4 3.85 -10.11 17.25
C ALA A 4 4.14 -10.99 16.01
N ILE A 5 3.09 -11.45 15.34
CA ILE A 5 3.15 -12.24 14.12
C ILE A 5 2.56 -11.45 12.95
N VAL A 6 3.09 -11.67 11.74
CA VAL A 6 2.49 -11.14 10.50
C VAL A 6 1.89 -12.31 9.73
N ARG A 7 0.64 -12.16 9.32
CA ARG A 7 -0.10 -13.20 8.58
C ARG A 7 -1.07 -12.58 7.57
N PRO A 8 -1.57 -13.34 6.59
CA PRO A 8 -2.70 -12.91 5.77
C PRO A 8 -3.91 -12.53 6.64
N ALA A 9 -4.62 -11.49 6.21
CA ALA A 9 -5.93 -11.15 6.77
C ALA A 9 -6.94 -12.26 6.47
N ASN A 10 -7.85 -12.51 7.40
CA ASN A 10 -8.94 -13.47 7.26
C ASN A 10 -10.29 -12.84 7.67
N ARG A 11 -11.40 -13.55 7.44
CA ARG A 11 -12.76 -13.03 7.66
C ARG A 11 -13.05 -12.64 9.11
N ASN A 12 -12.41 -13.30 10.08
CA ASN A 12 -12.60 -13.01 11.51
C ASN A 12 -11.89 -11.72 11.95
N ASP A 13 -11.02 -11.16 11.11
CA ASP A 13 -10.33 -9.90 11.38
C ASP A 13 -11.22 -8.68 11.14
N LEU A 14 -12.36 -8.85 10.46
CA LEU A 14 -13.17 -7.76 9.92
C LEU A 14 -13.60 -6.75 11.00
N ASP A 15 -14.02 -7.22 12.18
CA ASP A 15 -14.49 -6.34 13.26
C ASP A 15 -13.34 -5.45 13.78
N GLN A 16 -12.18 -6.04 14.07
CA GLN A 16 -11.01 -5.27 14.52
C GLN A 16 -10.47 -4.33 13.44
N LEU A 17 -10.54 -4.75 12.17
CA LEU A 17 -10.13 -3.94 11.03
C LEU A 17 -11.08 -2.77 10.78
N GLU A 18 -12.39 -2.94 10.96
CA GLU A 18 -13.36 -1.84 10.90
C GLU A 18 -13.06 -0.79 11.97
N ASP A 19 -12.86 -1.22 13.22
CA ASP A 19 -12.48 -0.31 14.31
C ASP A 19 -11.19 0.45 13.99
N MET A 20 -10.26 -0.18 13.25
CA MET A 20 -9.00 0.42 12.83
C MET A 20 -9.18 1.51 11.77
N ILE A 21 -10.19 1.43 10.89
CA ILE A 21 -10.46 2.44 9.85
C ILE A 21 -10.62 3.83 10.47
N SER A 22 -11.33 3.93 11.60
CA SER A 22 -11.57 5.20 12.30
C SER A 22 -10.30 5.89 12.83
N ARG A 23 -9.19 5.14 12.95
CA ARG A 23 -7.91 5.59 13.50
C ARG A 23 -6.87 5.87 12.42
N VAL A 24 -7.21 5.62 11.16
CA VAL A 24 -6.37 5.87 10.00
C VAL A 24 -6.45 7.35 9.61
N ASP A 25 -5.31 7.92 9.25
CA ASP A 25 -5.26 9.28 8.72
C ASP A 25 -6.07 9.38 7.42
N PRO A 26 -6.94 10.38 7.25
CA PRO A 26 -7.72 10.58 6.02
C PRO A 26 -6.87 10.65 4.74
N GLY A 27 -5.59 11.01 4.84
CA GLY A 27 -4.64 11.03 3.74
C GLY A 27 -4.16 9.65 3.26
N MET A 28 -4.42 8.57 4.01
CA MET A 28 -4.05 7.21 3.59
C MET A 28 -5.12 6.59 2.69
N LEU A 29 -5.09 6.97 1.42
CA LEU A 29 -6.07 6.56 0.41
C LEU A 29 -6.03 5.06 0.05
N THR A 30 -4.98 4.34 0.44
CA THR A 30 -4.83 2.90 0.16
C THR A 30 -5.57 2.00 1.15
N MET A 31 -5.97 2.55 2.31
CA MET A 31 -6.79 1.86 3.31
C MET A 31 -8.27 1.88 2.88
N PRO A 32 -9.02 0.78 3.06
CA PRO A 32 -10.48 0.80 2.88
C PRO A 32 -11.16 1.81 3.80
N SER A 33 -12.16 2.52 3.29
CA SER A 33 -12.88 3.58 4.02
C SER A 33 -14.19 3.13 4.67
N SER A 34 -14.61 1.87 4.47
CA SER A 34 -15.82 1.30 5.07
C SER A 34 -15.64 -0.18 5.38
N ARG A 35 -16.54 -0.72 6.22
CA ARG A 35 -16.58 -2.16 6.54
C ARG A 35 -16.77 -3.02 5.29
N GLU A 36 -17.63 -2.60 4.36
CA GLU A 36 -17.88 -3.32 3.10
C GLU A 36 -16.63 -3.34 2.22
N ALA A 37 -15.95 -2.19 2.10
CA ALA A 37 -14.70 -2.10 1.36
C ALA A 37 -13.59 -2.94 2.01
N MET A 38 -13.56 -3.01 3.34
CA MET A 38 -12.63 -3.86 4.10
C MET A 38 -12.93 -5.34 3.90
N ALA A 39 -14.19 -5.75 3.96
CA ALA A 39 -14.60 -7.12 3.68
C ALA A 39 -14.22 -7.54 2.25
N ALA A 40 -14.50 -6.68 1.26
CA ALA A 40 -14.11 -6.92 -0.13
C ALA A 40 -12.58 -7.03 -0.29
N ARG A 41 -11.81 -6.21 0.45
CA ARG A 41 -10.34 -6.29 0.49
C ARG A 41 -9.85 -7.62 1.05
N ILE A 42 -10.46 -8.11 2.12
CA ILE A 42 -10.14 -9.41 2.71
C ILE A 42 -10.42 -10.53 1.70
N GLU A 43 -11.59 -10.55 1.06
CA GLU A 43 -11.92 -11.57 0.06
C GLU A 43 -10.95 -11.55 -1.13
N ARG A 44 -10.62 -10.37 -1.66
CA ARG A 44 -9.63 -10.22 -2.73
C ARG A 44 -8.26 -10.76 -2.31
N SER A 45 -7.86 -10.55 -1.06
CA SER A 45 -6.63 -11.11 -0.50
C SER A 45 -6.67 -12.62 -0.34
N LEU A 46 -7.75 -13.17 0.18
CA LEU A 46 -7.91 -14.62 0.29
C LEU A 46 -7.85 -15.30 -1.08
N SER A 47 -8.48 -14.70 -2.09
CA SER A 47 -8.39 -15.18 -3.48
C SER A 47 -6.96 -15.10 -4.02
N ALA A 48 -6.21 -14.03 -3.70
CA ALA A 48 -4.82 -13.87 -4.14
C ALA A 48 -3.89 -14.92 -3.51
N PHE A 49 -4.00 -15.17 -2.20
CA PHE A 49 -3.22 -16.21 -1.52
C PHE A 49 -3.62 -17.64 -1.93
N GLY A 50 -4.86 -17.84 -2.39
CA GLY A 50 -5.31 -19.12 -2.95
C GLY A 50 -4.93 -19.32 -4.43
N ARG A 51 -4.45 -18.27 -5.11
CA ARG A 51 -3.97 -18.34 -6.48
C ARG A 51 -2.62 -19.05 -6.46
N GLY A 52 -2.47 -20.10 -7.27
CA GLY A 52 -1.17 -20.74 -7.47
C GLY A 52 -0.17 -19.80 -8.17
N SER A 53 1.02 -20.30 -8.48
CA SER A 53 2.03 -19.52 -9.23
C SER A 53 1.55 -19.25 -10.67
N LEU A 54 0.94 -18.08 -10.86
CA LEU A 54 0.39 -17.57 -12.11
C LEU A 54 0.90 -16.15 -12.32
N PRO A 55 0.95 -15.66 -13.58
CA PRO A 55 1.26 -14.25 -13.83
C PRO A 55 0.33 -13.32 -13.03
N PRO A 56 0.86 -12.22 -12.46
CA PRO A 56 0.04 -11.26 -11.72
C PRO A 56 -0.96 -10.55 -12.64
N GLU A 57 -2.20 -10.38 -12.18
CA GLU A 57 -3.27 -9.76 -12.99
C GLU A 57 -3.77 -8.45 -12.40
N ASN A 58 -4.12 -8.43 -11.12
CA ASN A 58 -4.41 -7.25 -10.30
C ASN A 58 -4.75 -7.72 -8.88
N GLU A 59 -3.93 -8.57 -8.29
CA GLU A 59 -4.14 -9.10 -6.95
C GLU A 59 -3.96 -8.02 -5.88
N CYS A 60 -4.51 -8.28 -4.69
CA CYS A 60 -4.20 -7.51 -3.50
C CYS A 60 -3.87 -8.46 -2.36
N TYR A 61 -2.61 -8.57 -1.97
CA TYR A 61 -2.21 -9.33 -0.78
C TYR A 61 -2.34 -8.42 0.44
N PHE A 62 -3.22 -8.77 1.38
CA PHE A 62 -3.48 -7.99 2.59
C PHE A 62 -2.99 -8.74 3.83
N LEU A 63 -2.06 -8.11 4.54
CA LEU A 63 -1.41 -8.65 5.73
C LEU A 63 -1.87 -7.89 6.96
N VAL A 64 -1.97 -8.60 8.08
CA VAL A 64 -2.19 -8.04 9.41
C VAL A 64 -1.06 -8.44 10.34
N MET A 65 -0.76 -7.55 11.29
CA MET A 65 0.08 -7.87 12.45
C MET A 65 -0.83 -8.14 13.64
N GLU A 66 -0.62 -9.26 14.32
CA GLU A 66 -1.37 -9.67 15.50
C GLU A 66 -0.44 -9.96 16.67
N GLU A 67 -0.87 -9.62 17.88
CA GLU A 67 -0.23 -10.02 19.16
C GLU A 67 -1.36 -10.39 20.14
N ASP A 68 -1.37 -11.63 20.65
CA ASP A 68 -2.39 -12.16 21.58
C ASP A 68 -3.86 -11.98 21.13
N GLY A 69 -4.18 -12.17 19.85
CA GLY A 69 -5.53 -11.99 19.32
C GLY A 69 -5.88 -10.55 18.94
N GLU A 70 -5.01 -9.58 19.25
CA GLU A 70 -5.23 -8.17 18.92
C GLU A 70 -4.47 -7.76 17.66
N LEU A 71 -5.17 -7.12 16.72
CA LEU A 71 -4.56 -6.54 15.53
C LEU A 71 -3.86 -5.23 15.86
N LEU A 72 -2.56 -5.18 15.56
CA LEU A 72 -1.69 -4.04 15.82
C LEU A 72 -1.41 -3.20 14.57
N GLY A 73 -1.73 -3.70 13.38
CA GLY A 73 -1.53 -2.98 12.14
C GLY A 73 -1.75 -3.82 10.90
N THR A 74 -1.64 -3.18 9.73
CA THR A 74 -1.95 -3.80 8.43
C THR A 74 -1.00 -3.31 7.36
N ALA A 75 -0.80 -4.13 6.32
CA ALA A 75 -0.09 -3.70 5.14
C ALA A 75 -0.60 -4.41 3.88
N SER A 76 -0.39 -3.82 2.70
CA SER A 76 -0.85 -4.39 1.43
C SER A 76 0.27 -4.51 0.41
N ILE A 77 0.03 -5.34 -0.60
CA ILE A 77 0.75 -5.37 -1.86
C ILE A 77 -0.30 -5.42 -2.96
N PHE A 78 -0.21 -4.51 -3.92
CA PHE A 78 -1.01 -4.54 -5.13
C PHE A 78 -0.12 -4.98 -6.29
N THR A 79 -0.61 -5.87 -7.14
CA THR A 79 0.11 -6.30 -8.34
C THR A 79 -0.50 -5.67 -9.58
N ASN A 80 0.31 -5.60 -10.66
CA ASN A 80 -0.11 -5.19 -12.00
C ASN A 80 -1.01 -3.94 -11.97
N LEU A 81 -0.43 -2.83 -11.53
CA LEU A 81 -1.12 -1.55 -11.44
C LEU A 81 -1.63 -1.11 -12.81
N GLY A 82 -2.71 -0.33 -12.81
CA GLY A 82 -3.19 0.31 -14.03
C GLY A 82 -4.16 -0.53 -14.88
N VAL A 83 -4.51 -1.75 -14.44
CA VAL A 83 -5.38 -2.68 -15.19
C VAL A 83 -6.86 -2.28 -15.15
N GLU A 84 -7.44 -2.09 -13.95
CA GLU A 84 -8.84 -1.66 -13.83
C GLU A 84 -9.01 -0.17 -14.17
N ARG A 85 -8.05 0.65 -13.73
CA ARG A 85 -7.99 2.09 -13.98
C ARG A 85 -6.53 2.53 -14.00
N PRO A 86 -6.15 3.57 -14.78
CA PRO A 86 -4.76 4.05 -14.81
C PRO A 86 -4.27 4.45 -13.42
N PHE A 87 -3.03 4.08 -13.10
CA PHE A 87 -2.33 4.57 -11.93
C PHE A 87 -1.65 5.89 -12.30
N TYR A 88 -2.19 7.01 -11.82
CA TYR A 88 -1.68 8.34 -12.15
C TYR A 88 -0.59 8.79 -11.18
N SER A 89 0.42 9.46 -11.71
CA SER A 89 1.43 10.18 -10.93
C SER A 89 1.83 11.47 -11.64
N TYR A 90 2.56 12.35 -10.95
CA TYR A 90 3.16 13.52 -11.56
C TYR A 90 4.66 13.31 -11.76
N ARG A 91 5.10 13.42 -13.01
CA ARG A 91 6.53 13.47 -13.33
C ARG A 91 7.00 14.91 -13.24
N ILE A 92 8.01 15.16 -12.39
CA ILE A 92 8.70 16.44 -12.29
C ILE A 92 9.70 16.53 -13.45
N SER A 93 9.57 17.58 -14.26
CA SER A 93 10.53 17.90 -15.32
C SER A 93 11.07 19.31 -15.11
N ARG A 94 12.39 19.46 -15.20
CA ARG A 94 13.05 20.77 -15.07
C ARG A 94 13.14 21.42 -16.45
N ASP A 95 12.55 22.58 -16.59
CA ASP A 95 12.54 23.38 -17.82
C ASP A 95 13.38 24.64 -17.63
N SER A 96 14.27 24.93 -18.58
CA SER A 96 15.14 26.10 -18.56
C SER A 96 14.79 27.02 -19.71
N LYS A 97 14.40 28.25 -19.38
CA LYS A 97 14.10 29.30 -20.35
C LYS A 97 15.19 30.36 -20.29
N VAL A 98 15.77 30.69 -21.44
CA VAL A 98 16.81 31.71 -21.58
C VAL A 98 16.42 32.70 -22.67
N SER A 99 16.45 33.99 -22.35
CA SER A 99 16.36 35.09 -23.33
C SER A 99 17.63 35.93 -23.24
N PRO A 100 18.58 35.74 -24.18
CA PRO A 100 19.81 36.53 -24.22
C PRO A 100 19.56 38.03 -24.41
N GLU A 101 18.60 38.40 -25.26
CA GLU A 101 18.28 39.78 -25.60
C GLU A 101 17.73 40.57 -24.40
N GLN A 102 17.06 39.88 -23.47
CA GLN A 102 16.52 40.45 -22.24
C GLN A 102 17.42 40.18 -21.02
N GLY A 103 18.49 39.40 -21.18
CA GLY A 103 19.36 38.97 -20.07
C GLY A 103 18.65 38.11 -19.02
N VAL A 104 17.57 37.41 -19.38
CA VAL A 104 16.75 36.63 -18.44
C VAL A 104 17.04 35.14 -18.55
N ARG A 105 17.15 34.49 -17.39
CA ARG A 105 17.15 33.02 -17.25
C ARG A 105 16.17 32.62 -16.16
N ALA A 106 15.33 31.64 -16.45
CA ALA A 106 14.40 31.05 -15.49
C ALA A 106 14.52 29.52 -15.53
N GLU A 107 14.47 28.89 -14.36
CA GLU A 107 14.40 27.45 -14.20
C GLU A 107 13.13 27.11 -13.43
N LEU A 108 12.36 26.16 -13.95
CA LEU A 108 11.02 25.85 -13.48
C LEU A 108 10.90 24.34 -13.33
N ASP A 109 10.24 23.90 -12.25
CA ASP A 109 9.78 22.53 -12.12
C ASP A 109 8.34 22.43 -12.63
N LEU A 110 8.14 21.61 -13.65
CA LEU A 110 6.84 21.35 -14.27
C LEU A 110 6.32 19.97 -13.83
N LEU A 111 5.03 19.89 -13.50
CA LEU A 111 4.36 18.63 -13.18
C LEU A 111 3.57 18.14 -14.39
N PHE A 112 3.93 16.97 -14.92
CA PHE A 112 3.20 16.31 -15.99
C PHE A 112 2.40 15.13 -15.42
N LEU A 113 1.09 15.11 -15.68
CA LEU A 113 0.27 13.95 -15.34
C LEU A 113 0.66 12.77 -16.25
N VAL A 114 1.08 11.66 -15.65
CA VAL A 114 1.54 10.45 -16.35
C VAL A 114 0.96 9.18 -15.70
N ASN A 115 1.13 8.04 -16.36
CA ASN A 115 0.76 6.71 -15.89
C ASN A 115 1.90 5.68 -16.04
N ASP A 116 3.13 6.14 -15.82
CA ASP A 116 4.37 5.40 -16.11
C ASP A 116 4.51 4.07 -15.33
N TYR A 117 3.78 3.89 -14.22
CA TYR A 117 3.84 2.69 -13.36
C TYR A 117 2.84 1.58 -13.73
N HIS A 118 2.25 1.61 -14.93
CA HIS A 118 1.38 0.53 -15.38
C HIS A 118 2.15 -0.80 -15.46
N GLY A 119 1.60 -1.87 -14.89
CA GLY A 119 2.25 -3.18 -14.82
C GLY A 119 3.07 -3.43 -13.55
N ASP A 120 3.43 -2.38 -12.81
CA ASP A 120 4.26 -2.51 -11.62
C ASP A 120 3.50 -3.10 -10.42
N SER A 121 4.25 -3.48 -9.38
CA SER A 121 3.70 -3.81 -8.07
C SER A 121 3.87 -2.63 -7.10
N GLU A 122 2.85 -2.36 -6.29
CA GLU A 122 2.85 -1.30 -5.28
C GLU A 122 2.87 -1.88 -3.87
N LEU A 123 3.79 -1.38 -3.03
CA LEU A 123 3.72 -1.56 -1.58
C LEU A 123 2.74 -0.54 -0.97
N GLY A 124 1.45 -0.77 -1.17
CA GLY A 124 0.39 0.05 -0.59
C GLY A 124 0.12 -0.29 0.89
N THR A 125 -0.59 0.60 1.60
CA THR A 125 -0.98 0.47 3.02
C THR A 125 0.17 0.08 3.96
N LEU A 126 0.53 0.94 4.90
CA LEU A 126 1.38 0.55 6.02
C LEU A 126 0.90 1.27 7.27
N PHE A 127 0.09 0.60 8.05
CA PHE A 127 -0.48 1.15 9.26
C PHE A 127 -0.06 0.35 10.49
N ILE A 128 0.31 1.06 11.54
CA ILE A 128 0.52 0.50 12.87
C ILE A 128 -0.22 1.39 13.87
N GLU A 129 -1.02 0.76 14.72
CA GLU A 129 -1.71 1.37 15.85
C GLU A 129 -0.75 2.18 16.69
N ARG A 130 -1.17 3.36 17.16
CA ARG A 130 -0.29 4.29 17.89
C ARG A 130 0.38 3.61 19.09
N LYS A 131 -0.37 2.77 19.81
CA LYS A 131 0.09 2.01 20.98
C LYS A 131 1.14 0.93 20.63
N ALA A 132 1.17 0.46 19.39
CA ALA A 132 2.05 -0.59 18.91
C ALA A 132 3.28 -0.07 18.15
N ARG A 133 3.40 1.25 17.98
CA ARG A 133 4.56 1.86 17.31
C ARG A 133 5.82 1.71 18.17
N GLY A 134 6.96 1.56 17.50
CA GLY A 134 8.25 1.28 18.12
C GLY A 134 8.58 -0.23 18.17
N GLY A 135 9.71 -0.58 18.78
CA GLY A 135 10.11 -1.98 18.98
C GLY A 135 10.35 -2.79 17.71
N GLY A 136 10.52 -2.16 16.54
CA GLY A 136 10.76 -2.84 15.27
C GLY A 136 9.50 -3.42 14.57
N ARG A 137 8.31 -3.28 15.16
CA ARG A 137 7.05 -3.81 14.58
C ARG A 137 6.77 -3.29 13.17
N GLY A 138 6.89 -1.98 12.95
CA GLY A 138 6.72 -1.40 11.60
C GLY A 138 7.74 -1.93 10.58
N ARG A 139 8.97 -2.22 11.02
CA ARG A 139 10.01 -2.83 10.17
C ARG A 139 9.65 -4.26 9.82
N LEU A 140 9.20 -5.05 10.80
CA LEU A 140 8.72 -6.41 10.59
C LEU A 140 7.57 -6.44 9.57
N LEU A 141 6.53 -5.63 9.75
CA LEU A 141 5.39 -5.58 8.84
C LEU A 141 5.79 -5.09 7.44
N SER A 142 6.68 -4.10 7.35
CA SER A 142 7.15 -3.61 6.06
C SER A 142 7.96 -4.67 5.32
N PHE A 143 8.89 -5.35 6.00
CA PHE A 143 9.72 -6.38 5.38
C PHE A 143 8.99 -7.70 5.13
N ALA A 144 7.94 -8.02 5.89
CA ALA A 144 7.10 -9.18 5.60
C ALA A 144 6.52 -9.12 4.18
N ARG A 145 6.18 -7.92 3.68
CA ARG A 145 5.75 -7.73 2.29
C ARG A 145 6.85 -8.06 1.28
N LEU A 146 8.07 -7.62 1.54
CA LEU A 146 9.22 -7.92 0.67
C LEU A 146 9.56 -9.41 0.70
N MET A 147 9.50 -10.03 1.89
CA MET A 147 9.69 -11.47 2.03
C MET A 147 8.63 -12.23 1.26
N LEU A 148 7.36 -11.82 1.29
CA LEU A 148 6.30 -12.42 0.50
C LEU A 148 6.59 -12.33 -1.01
N ILE A 149 7.08 -11.18 -1.50
CA ILE A 149 7.47 -11.00 -2.91
C ILE A 149 8.65 -11.91 -3.29
N ALA A 150 9.57 -12.16 -2.36
CA ALA A 150 10.76 -12.95 -2.59
C ALA A 150 10.55 -14.48 -2.47
N VAL A 151 9.36 -14.92 -2.05
CA VAL A 151 9.02 -16.34 -2.00
C VAL A 151 8.70 -16.80 -3.42
N ASP A 152 9.58 -17.63 -3.98
CA ASP A 152 9.40 -18.34 -5.25
C ASP A 152 8.27 -19.39 -5.19
#